data_AF-A0A8T1DUN9-F1
#
_entry.id   AF-A0A8T1DUN9-F1
#
_cell.length_a   1.000
_cell.length_b   1.000
_cell.length_c   1.000
_cell.angle_alpha   90.00
_cell.angle_beta   90.00
_cell.angle_gamma   90.00
#
_symmetry.space_group_name_H-M   'P 1'
#
loop_
_entity.id
_entity.type
_entity.pdbx_description
1 polymer ?
#
loop_
_entity_poly.entity_id
_entity_poly.type
_entity_poly.pdbx_seq_one_letter_code
_entity_poly.pdbx_strand_id
1 'polypeptide(L)'
;MSRATAYRLCKAGDPSLPARGGARASVVKCTDEIVKAMEGYLDAECMLTLTQLADKVQEEFGVELSTSTISAKLATKLITLKQFVEHQAKGDYIVYYDETNYNLFCMHSQGRAAKGKRAVVKTTPPKGKTCKFNAQFHIYEAVKNSETYRNFYGGKSVVTVLDNAPAHNQTETRLVEELGEHSDLVLLRLGPYSPMLNPIEGCFSVFKAKVKAFLAAHRQRMFDQGAFLSLTEARMTLLEDAANSSIRCINRHLVTSMALHCQRALADALKMEDIQYGT
;
A
#
# COMPACT_ATOMS: atom_id res chain seq x y z
N MET A 1 -32.14 -20.06 -25.81
CA MET A 1 -31.07 -20.86 -26.45
C MET A 1 -31.65 -21.56 -27.68
N SER A 2 -31.02 -21.48 -28.86
CA SER A 2 -31.55 -22.16 -30.05
C SER A 2 -31.29 -23.67 -30.00
N ARG A 3 -32.12 -24.48 -30.67
CA ARG A 3 -31.94 -25.94 -30.77
C ARG A 3 -30.55 -26.32 -31.31
N ALA A 4 -30.03 -25.55 -32.27
CA ALA A 4 -28.70 -25.76 -32.85
C ALA A 4 -27.55 -25.43 -31.87
N THR A 5 -27.76 -24.49 -30.96
CA THR A 5 -26.79 -24.19 -29.88
C THR A 5 -26.80 -25.27 -28.81
N ALA A 6 -28.00 -25.75 -28.42
CA ALA A 6 -28.14 -26.85 -27.45
C ALA A 6 -27.50 -28.16 -27.94
N TYR A 7 -27.68 -28.50 -29.22
CA TYR A 7 -27.06 -29.67 -29.83
C TYR A 7 -25.53 -29.55 -29.91
N ARG A 8 -25.00 -28.36 -30.21
CA ARG A 8 -23.55 -28.09 -30.21
C ARG A 8 -22.92 -28.25 -28.83
N LEU A 9 -23.57 -27.75 -27.78
CA LEU A 9 -23.10 -27.91 -26.40
C LEU A 9 -23.12 -29.38 -25.97
N CYS A 10 -24.20 -30.12 -26.28
CA CYS A 10 -24.27 -31.56 -26.00
C CYS A 10 -23.18 -32.35 -26.74
N LYS A 11 -22.83 -31.97 -27.98
CA LYS A 11 -21.78 -32.62 -28.76
C LYS A 11 -20.36 -32.25 -28.30
N ALA A 12 -20.15 -31.01 -27.88
CA ALA A 12 -18.85 -30.53 -27.40
C ALA A 12 -18.51 -31.04 -26.00
N GLY A 13 -19.51 -31.38 -25.18
CA GLY A 13 -19.32 -31.91 -23.82
C GLY A 13 -18.87 -30.89 -22.78
N ASP A 14 -18.49 -29.68 -23.20
CA ASP A 14 -18.10 -28.55 -22.35
C ASP A 14 -19.12 -27.41 -22.48
N PRO A 15 -19.75 -26.96 -21.36
CA PRO A 15 -20.67 -25.82 -21.36
C PRO A 15 -19.97 -24.46 -21.48
N SER A 16 -18.63 -24.39 -21.47
CA SER A 16 -17.89 -23.13 -21.54
C SER A 16 -18.06 -22.42 -22.89
N LEU A 17 -18.06 -21.08 -22.87
CA LEU A 17 -18.12 -20.29 -24.10
C LEU A 17 -16.78 -20.37 -24.83
N PRO A 18 -16.76 -20.61 -26.16
CA PRO A 18 -15.51 -20.60 -26.91
C PRO A 18 -14.84 -19.23 -26.85
N ALA A 19 -13.50 -19.23 -26.78
CA ALA A 19 -12.71 -18.01 -26.80
C ALA A 19 -13.06 -17.18 -28.04
N ARG A 20 -13.42 -15.91 -27.84
CA ARG A 20 -13.66 -15.00 -28.96
C ARG A 20 -12.33 -14.72 -29.67
N GLY A 21 -12.37 -14.61 -31.00
CA GLY A 21 -11.19 -14.30 -31.80
C GLY A 21 -10.56 -12.97 -31.38
N GLY A 22 -9.28 -13.02 -31.03
CA GLY A 22 -8.48 -11.83 -30.70
C GLY A 22 -8.00 -11.07 -31.94
N ALA A 23 -7.32 -9.94 -31.72
CA ALA A 23 -6.65 -9.22 -32.79
C ALA A 23 -5.57 -10.11 -33.45
N ARG A 24 -5.44 -10.02 -34.78
CA ARG A 24 -4.39 -10.76 -35.51
C ARG A 24 -3.01 -10.23 -35.11
N ALA A 25 -2.04 -11.11 -34.93
CA ALA A 25 -0.68 -10.75 -34.54
C ALA A 25 -0.05 -9.66 -35.43
N SER A 26 -0.35 -9.67 -36.73
CA SER A 26 0.11 -8.66 -37.70
C SER A 26 -0.45 -7.24 -37.48
N VAL A 27 -1.48 -7.08 -36.63
CA VAL A 27 -2.14 -5.80 -36.31
C VAL A 27 -1.79 -5.34 -34.89
N VAL A 28 -1.23 -6.22 -34.07
CA VAL A 28 -0.85 -5.91 -32.69
C VAL A 28 0.44 -5.08 -32.71
N LYS A 29 0.31 -3.78 -32.48
CA LYS A 29 1.47 -2.86 -32.43
C LYS A 29 2.40 -3.11 -31.26
N CYS A 30 1.87 -3.57 -30.12
CA CYS A 30 2.64 -3.85 -28.92
C CYS A 30 2.90 -5.35 -28.80
N THR A 31 4.03 -5.79 -29.37
CA THR A 31 4.50 -7.19 -29.32
C THR A 31 5.07 -7.52 -27.94
N ASP A 32 5.18 -8.82 -27.63
CA ASP A 32 5.72 -9.26 -26.33
C ASP A 32 7.19 -8.88 -26.14
N GLU A 33 7.96 -8.73 -27.23
CA GLU A 33 9.34 -8.22 -27.22
C GLU A 33 9.40 -6.77 -26.73
N ILE A 34 8.53 -5.90 -27.26
CA ILE A 34 8.42 -4.50 -26.83
C ILE A 34 8.01 -4.44 -25.35
N VAL A 35 7.08 -5.30 -24.93
CA VAL A 35 6.68 -5.36 -23.51
C VAL A 35 7.85 -5.78 -22.60
N LYS A 36 8.68 -6.73 -23.03
CA LYS A 36 9.86 -7.14 -22.26
C LYS A 36 10.93 -6.05 -22.19
N ALA A 37 11.11 -5.27 -23.26
CA ALA A 37 11.98 -4.09 -23.24
C ALA A 37 11.44 -3.02 -22.28
N MET A 38 10.13 -2.77 -22.28
CA MET A 38 9.50 -1.87 -21.31
C MET A 38 9.67 -2.33 -19.86
N GLU A 39 9.61 -3.64 -19.59
CA GLU A 39 9.96 -4.21 -18.26
C GLU A 39 11.41 -3.88 -17.89
N GLY A 40 12.37 -4.11 -18.80
CA GLY A 40 13.78 -3.81 -18.57
C GLY A 40 14.07 -2.32 -18.33
N TYR A 41 13.35 -1.42 -19.00
CA TYR A 41 13.44 0.02 -18.75
C TYR A 41 12.96 0.40 -17.36
N LEU A 42 11.87 -0.22 -16.90
CA LEU A 42 11.33 0.02 -15.56
C LEU A 42 12.18 -0.62 -14.45
N ASP A 43 12.85 -1.74 -14.75
CA ASP A 43 13.82 -2.35 -13.84
C ASP A 43 15.07 -1.48 -13.65
N ALA A 44 15.49 -0.74 -14.69
CA ALA A 44 16.60 0.19 -14.60
C ALA A 44 16.21 1.54 -13.99
N GLU A 45 15.05 2.09 -14.37
CA GLU A 45 14.56 3.40 -13.92
C GLU A 45 13.04 3.37 -13.69
N CYS A 46 12.64 3.17 -12.43
CA CYS A 46 11.23 3.03 -12.04
C CYS A 46 10.41 4.33 -12.11
N MET A 47 11.06 5.49 -12.33
CA MET A 47 10.42 6.81 -12.38
C MET A 47 9.98 7.22 -13.79
N LEU A 48 10.24 6.40 -14.81
CA LEU A 48 9.84 6.69 -16.17
C LEU A 48 8.32 6.83 -16.27
N THR A 49 7.89 8.01 -16.72
CA THR A 49 6.47 8.25 -17.02
C THR A 49 6.05 7.42 -18.24
N LEU A 50 4.75 7.14 -18.36
CA LEU A 50 4.21 6.43 -19.53
C LEU A 50 4.52 7.14 -20.85
N THR A 51 4.66 8.47 -20.83
CA THR A 51 5.05 9.28 -22.00
C THR A 51 6.52 9.04 -22.34
N GLN A 52 7.42 9.12 -21.36
CA GLN A 52 8.84 8.85 -21.56
C GLN A 52 9.10 7.40 -22.00
N LEU A 53 8.29 6.45 -21.50
CA LEU A 53 8.32 5.07 -21.98
C LEU A 53 7.87 4.95 -23.43
N ALA A 54 6.83 5.70 -23.84
CA ALA A 54 6.40 5.75 -25.24
C ALA A 54 7.51 6.31 -26.14
N ASP A 55 8.18 7.39 -25.71
CA ASP A 55 9.28 8.02 -26.44
C ASP A 55 10.46 7.04 -26.62
N LYS A 56 10.84 6.31 -25.56
CA LYS A 56 11.89 5.28 -25.61
C LYS A 56 11.53 4.12 -26.55
N VAL A 57 10.28 3.65 -26.50
CA VAL A 57 9.81 2.58 -27.41
C VAL A 57 9.79 3.06 -28.86
N GLN A 58 9.42 4.32 -29.10
CA GLN A 58 9.48 4.92 -30.42
C GLN A 58 10.92 5.05 -30.94
N GLU A 59 11.86 5.42 -30.08
CA GLU A 59 13.28 5.55 -30.41
C GLU A 59 13.92 4.19 -30.77
N GLU A 60 13.66 3.15 -29.98
CA GLU A 60 14.29 1.84 -30.18
C GLU A 60 13.58 0.97 -31.24
N PHE A 61 12.25 0.93 -31.23
CA PHE A 61 11.46 0.02 -32.08
C PHE A 61 10.76 0.72 -33.26
N GLY A 62 10.76 2.06 -33.31
CA GLY A 62 10.05 2.82 -34.34
C GLY A 62 8.52 2.72 -34.25
N VAL A 63 7.98 2.26 -33.11
CA VAL A 63 6.54 2.05 -32.92
C VAL A 63 5.96 3.11 -31.99
N GLU A 64 4.99 3.86 -32.48
CA GLU A 64 4.24 4.82 -31.68
C GLU A 64 3.12 4.10 -30.90
N LEU A 65 3.24 4.08 -29.58
CA LEU A 65 2.27 3.48 -28.66
C LEU A 65 1.55 4.57 -27.86
N SER A 66 0.23 4.38 -27.65
CA SER A 66 -0.50 5.23 -26.71
C SER A 66 -0.14 4.89 -25.26
N THR A 67 -0.15 5.90 -24.39
CA THR A 67 0.05 5.72 -22.94
C THR A 67 -0.96 4.73 -22.33
N SER A 68 -2.19 4.68 -22.87
CA SER A 68 -3.22 3.71 -22.48
C SER A 68 -2.85 2.26 -22.84
N THR A 69 -2.20 2.04 -23.99
CA THR A 69 -1.76 0.70 -24.41
C THR A 69 -0.62 0.22 -23.54
N ILE A 70 0.35 1.11 -23.26
CA ILE A 70 1.48 0.84 -22.37
C ILE A 70 0.95 0.49 -20.97
N SER A 71 0.09 1.33 -20.40
CA SER A 71 -0.53 1.11 -19.09
C SER A 71 -1.26 -0.25 -19.02
N ALA A 72 -2.11 -0.56 -20.00
CA ALA A 72 -2.85 -1.82 -20.03
C ALA A 72 -1.93 -3.05 -20.09
N LYS A 73 -0.84 -2.97 -20.86
CA LYS A 73 0.13 -4.07 -20.96
C LYS A 73 0.95 -4.22 -19.69
N LEU A 74 1.48 -3.12 -19.13
CA LEU A 74 2.27 -3.14 -17.90
C LEU A 74 1.45 -3.56 -16.67
N ALA A 75 0.17 -3.18 -16.60
CA ALA A 75 -0.71 -3.56 -15.50
C ALA A 75 -0.80 -5.09 -15.33
N THR A 76 -0.71 -5.85 -16.43
CA THR A 76 -0.74 -7.32 -16.38
C THR A 76 0.57 -7.96 -15.95
N LYS A 77 1.65 -7.19 -15.82
CA LYS A 77 3.00 -7.73 -15.60
C LYS A 77 3.42 -7.83 -14.15
N LEU A 78 2.68 -7.19 -13.23
CA LEU A 78 2.91 -7.25 -11.78
C LEU A 78 4.39 -6.99 -11.40
N ILE A 79 5.03 -6.02 -12.06
CA ILE A 79 6.48 -5.80 -12.02
C ILE A 79 6.99 -5.66 -10.58
N THR A 80 6.37 -4.78 -9.78
CA THR A 80 6.73 -4.61 -8.36
C THR A 80 6.62 -5.90 -7.56
N LEU A 81 5.60 -6.73 -7.82
CA LEU A 81 5.40 -7.97 -7.06
C LEU A 81 6.46 -9.01 -7.40
N LYS A 82 6.89 -9.08 -8.65
CA LYS A 82 7.99 -9.96 -9.07
C LYS A 82 9.31 -9.55 -8.42
N GLN A 83 9.64 -8.27 -8.48
CA GLN A 83 10.83 -7.72 -7.82
C GLN A 83 10.79 -7.99 -6.30
N PHE A 84 9.63 -7.81 -5.67
CA PHE A 84 9.43 -8.12 -4.25
C PHE A 84 9.68 -9.60 -3.93
N VAL A 85 9.15 -10.53 -4.73
CA VAL A 85 9.38 -11.98 -4.55
C VAL A 85 10.85 -12.35 -4.72
N GLU A 86 11.55 -11.73 -5.67
CA GLU A 86 12.99 -11.93 -5.86
C GLU A 86 13.80 -11.49 -4.63
N HIS A 87 13.50 -10.31 -4.08
CA HIS A 87 14.13 -9.82 -2.86
C HIS A 87 13.82 -10.68 -1.63
N GLN A 88 12.59 -11.23 -1.55
CA GLN A 88 12.26 -12.23 -0.53
C GLN A 88 13.10 -13.50 -0.68
N ALA A 89 13.30 -13.99 -1.91
CA ALA A 89 14.11 -15.18 -2.18
C ALA A 89 15.61 -14.95 -1.90
N LYS A 90 16.12 -13.74 -2.16
CA LYS A 90 17.50 -13.33 -1.83
C LYS A 90 17.73 -13.19 -0.31
N GLY A 91 16.66 -13.08 0.47
CA GLY A 91 16.71 -12.88 1.91
C GLY A 91 17.11 -11.45 2.29
N ASP A 92 16.72 -10.47 1.47
CA ASP A 92 16.98 -9.06 1.74
C ASP A 92 16.09 -8.54 2.87
N TYR A 93 16.50 -7.42 3.48
CA TYR A 93 15.78 -6.86 4.62
C TYR A 93 14.64 -5.94 4.16
N ILE A 94 13.41 -6.44 4.22
CA ILE A 94 12.23 -5.74 3.73
C ILE A 94 11.60 -4.90 4.84
N VAL A 95 11.40 -3.62 4.55
CA VAL A 95 10.77 -2.64 5.44
C VAL A 95 9.59 -2.02 4.72
N TYR A 96 8.43 -2.06 5.35
CA TYR A 96 7.27 -1.31 4.85
C TYR A 96 7.29 0.08 5.47
N TYR A 97 6.91 1.09 4.70
CA TYR A 97 6.73 2.45 5.18
C TYR A 97 5.41 3.00 4.67
N ASP A 98 4.66 3.60 5.60
CA ASP A 98 3.37 4.20 5.33
C ASP A 98 3.05 5.24 6.40
N GLU A 99 2.20 6.20 6.06
CA GLU A 99 1.75 7.25 6.94
C GLU A 99 0.32 7.01 7.39
N THR A 100 0.03 7.32 8.66
CA THR A 100 -1.33 7.22 9.17
C THR A 100 -1.78 8.44 9.92
N ASN A 101 -2.99 8.88 9.56
CA ASN A 101 -3.67 9.98 10.24
C ASN A 101 -4.68 9.42 11.23
N TYR A 102 -4.71 9.97 12.42
CA TYR A 102 -5.81 9.77 13.37
C TYR A 102 -6.21 11.11 13.99
N ASN A 103 -7.48 11.22 14.36
CA ASN A 103 -8.08 12.45 14.84
C ASN A 103 -8.80 12.23 16.19
N LEU A 104 -9.18 13.34 16.81
CA LEU A 104 -9.97 13.35 18.04
C LEU A 104 -11.43 12.96 17.82
N PHE A 105 -11.86 12.84 16.57
CA PHE A 105 -13.24 12.57 16.23
C PHE A 105 -13.57 11.10 16.48
N CYS A 106 -14.05 10.82 17.69
CA CYS A 106 -14.51 9.50 18.10
C CYS A 106 -16.03 9.52 18.30
N MET A 107 -16.78 9.11 17.27
CA MET A 107 -18.22 8.83 17.41
C MET A 107 -18.46 7.35 17.60
N HIS A 108 -19.34 7.00 18.54
CA HIS A 108 -19.95 5.67 18.54
C HIS A 108 -21.07 5.64 17.50
N SER A 109 -21.11 4.57 16.69
CA SER A 109 -22.21 4.34 15.74
C SER A 109 -23.54 4.06 16.44
N GLN A 110 -23.50 3.64 17.70
CA GLN A 110 -24.67 3.30 18.51
C GLN A 110 -24.55 3.87 19.93
N GLY A 111 -25.68 4.28 20.51
CA GLY A 111 -25.75 4.83 21.85
C GLY A 111 -26.99 4.36 22.58
N ARG A 112 -26.96 4.36 23.92
CA ARG A 112 -28.09 3.99 24.76
C ARG A 112 -28.81 5.23 25.27
N ALA A 113 -30.13 5.20 25.24
CA ALA A 113 -31.01 6.19 25.85
C ALA A 113 -32.23 5.48 26.46
N ALA A 114 -32.90 6.14 27.41
CA ALA A 114 -34.16 5.62 27.94
C ALA A 114 -35.18 5.40 26.81
N LYS A 115 -36.04 4.39 26.94
CA LYS A 115 -37.06 4.05 25.95
C LYS A 115 -37.91 5.30 25.62
N GLY A 116 -38.00 5.65 24.33
CA GLY A 116 -38.70 6.85 23.85
C GLY A 116 -37.85 8.13 23.80
N LYS A 117 -36.58 8.11 24.22
CA LYS A 117 -35.65 9.25 24.10
C LYS A 117 -34.60 8.99 23.04
N ARG A 118 -34.20 10.04 22.31
CA ARG A 118 -33.09 10.02 21.34
C ARG A 118 -31.76 10.02 22.09
N ALA A 119 -30.84 9.15 21.70
CA ALA A 119 -29.46 9.20 22.19
C ALA A 119 -28.75 10.44 21.60
N VAL A 120 -28.16 11.26 22.47
CA VAL A 120 -27.43 12.48 22.09
C VAL A 120 -26.04 12.44 22.70
N VAL A 121 -25.02 12.70 21.88
CA VAL A 121 -23.61 12.80 22.31
C VAL A 121 -23.07 14.14 21.86
N LYS A 122 -22.40 14.86 22.78
CA LYS A 122 -21.59 16.03 22.43
C LYS A 122 -20.26 15.55 21.84
N THR A 123 -19.96 15.99 20.64
CA THR A 123 -18.73 15.62 19.91
C THR A 123 -17.91 16.86 19.59
N THR A 124 -16.61 16.69 19.41
CA THR A 124 -15.79 17.70 18.75
C THR A 124 -16.20 17.81 17.27
N PRO A 125 -16.03 18.98 16.62
CA PRO A 125 -16.22 19.10 15.18
C PRO A 125 -15.34 18.10 14.41
N PRO A 126 -15.82 17.52 13.29
CA PRO A 126 -15.06 16.57 12.49
C PRO A 126 -13.79 17.19 11.86
N LYS A 127 -13.72 18.51 11.72
CA LYS A 127 -12.57 19.27 11.19
C LYS A 127 -11.54 19.64 12.28
N GLY A 128 -11.21 18.71 13.17
CA GLY A 128 -10.11 18.88 14.13
C GLY A 128 -8.74 18.68 13.47
N LYS A 129 -7.67 19.29 14.02
CA LYS A 129 -6.30 18.99 13.60
C LYS A 129 -5.98 17.50 13.84
N THR A 130 -5.31 16.88 12.89
CA THR A 130 -4.88 15.47 12.91
C THR A 130 -3.43 15.38 13.38
N CYS A 131 -3.11 14.37 14.18
CA CYS A 131 -1.71 13.98 14.39
C CYS A 131 -1.26 13.08 13.25
N LYS A 132 -0.08 13.37 12.71
CA LYS A 132 0.63 12.52 11.74
C LYS A 132 1.75 11.80 12.47
N PHE A 133 1.89 10.51 12.23
CA PHE A 133 3.11 9.78 12.57
C PHE A 133 3.95 9.65 11.31
N ASN A 134 5.06 10.36 11.27
CA ASN A 134 6.01 10.34 10.15
C ASN A 134 7.37 9.87 10.68
N ALA A 135 8.02 8.98 9.93
CA ALA A 135 9.37 8.50 10.25
C ALA A 135 10.16 8.33 8.94
N GLN A 136 10.21 9.35 8.09
CA GLN A 136 10.54 9.09 6.68
C GLN A 136 12.04 8.94 6.37
N PHE A 137 12.95 9.35 7.27
CA PHE A 137 14.39 9.40 6.97
C PHE A 137 15.28 8.62 7.94
N HIS A 138 14.93 8.59 9.23
CA HIS A 138 15.70 7.81 10.21
C HIS A 138 15.52 6.29 10.09
N ILE A 139 14.62 5.79 9.23
CA ILE A 139 14.37 4.34 9.13
C ILE A 139 15.58 3.61 8.59
N TYR A 140 16.21 4.10 7.51
CA TYR A 140 17.37 3.42 6.94
C TYR A 140 18.53 3.33 7.95
N GLU A 141 18.89 4.44 8.56
CA GLU A 141 19.92 4.48 9.61
C GLU A 141 19.53 3.64 10.83
N ALA A 142 18.28 3.73 11.31
CA ALA A 142 17.80 2.96 12.44
C ALA A 142 17.83 1.45 12.15
N VAL A 143 17.51 1.05 10.92
CA VAL A 143 17.59 -0.34 10.47
C VAL A 143 19.04 -0.79 10.46
N LYS A 144 19.96 -0.04 9.84
CA LYS A 144 21.39 -0.36 9.81
C LYS A 144 22.02 -0.43 11.20
N ASN A 145 21.58 0.42 12.10
CA ASN A 145 22.03 0.45 13.49
C ASN A 145 21.37 -0.62 14.37
N SER A 146 20.29 -1.27 13.91
CA SER A 146 19.61 -2.31 14.66
C SER A 146 20.49 -3.56 14.81
N GLU A 147 20.45 -4.18 15.99
CA GLU A 147 21.13 -5.45 16.24
C GLU A 147 20.64 -6.55 15.30
N THR A 148 19.35 -6.56 14.97
CA THR A 148 18.75 -7.52 14.04
C THR A 148 19.41 -7.45 12.67
N TYR A 149 19.57 -6.25 12.11
CA TYR A 149 20.22 -6.09 10.81
C TYR A 149 21.70 -6.49 10.88
N ARG A 150 22.43 -6.00 11.88
CA ARG A 150 23.86 -6.29 12.04
C ARG A 150 24.15 -7.78 12.20
N ASN A 151 23.30 -8.51 12.91
CA ASN A 151 23.53 -9.92 13.23
C ASN A 151 23.04 -10.88 12.12
N PHE A 152 21.97 -10.54 11.40
CA PHE A 152 21.30 -11.48 10.49
C PHE A 152 21.27 -11.01 9.02
N TYR A 153 21.44 -9.72 8.75
CA TYR A 153 21.29 -9.12 7.42
C TYR A 153 22.49 -8.27 6.99
N GLY A 154 23.63 -8.39 7.69
CA GLY A 154 24.86 -7.66 7.35
C GLY A 154 25.28 -7.93 5.90
N GLY A 155 25.41 -6.86 5.10
CA GLY A 155 25.77 -6.93 3.68
C GLY A 155 24.60 -7.25 2.73
N LYS A 156 23.37 -7.38 3.23
CA LYS A 156 22.16 -7.51 2.41
C LYS A 156 21.56 -6.15 2.08
N SER A 157 20.85 -6.08 0.96
CA SER A 157 20.12 -4.87 0.59
C SER A 157 18.96 -4.62 1.55
N VAL A 158 18.68 -3.35 1.82
CA VAL A 158 17.49 -2.89 2.54
C VAL A 158 16.45 -2.49 1.50
N VAL A 159 15.31 -3.17 1.49
CA VAL A 159 14.24 -2.94 0.52
C VAL A 159 13.10 -2.22 1.22
N THR A 160 12.85 -0.96 0.85
CA THR A 160 11.77 -0.15 1.41
C THR A 160 10.56 -0.20 0.48
N VAL A 161 9.42 -0.67 1.01
CA VAL A 161 8.16 -0.78 0.28
C VAL A 161 7.24 0.37 0.68
N LEU A 162 6.80 1.14 -0.31
CA LEU A 162 5.92 2.29 -0.18
C LEU A 162 4.59 2.06 -0.90
N ASP A 163 3.53 2.69 -0.43
CA ASP A 163 2.33 2.85 -1.23
C ASP A 163 2.54 3.92 -2.32
N ASN A 164 1.59 4.03 -3.25
CA ASN A 164 1.67 5.01 -4.33
C ASN A 164 0.97 6.34 -3.99
N ALA A 165 0.94 6.74 -2.70
CA ALA A 165 0.29 8.00 -2.33
C ALA A 165 1.11 9.23 -2.76
N PRO A 166 0.47 10.35 -3.12
CA PRO A 166 1.16 11.59 -3.51
C PRO A 166 2.15 12.11 -2.48
N ALA A 167 1.94 11.79 -1.19
CA ALA A 167 2.85 12.12 -0.09
C ALA A 167 4.25 11.52 -0.28
N HIS A 168 4.37 10.42 -1.03
CA HIS A 168 5.63 9.74 -1.25
C HIS A 168 6.35 10.15 -2.54
N ASN A 169 5.77 11.00 -3.40
CA ASN A 169 6.33 11.33 -4.73
C ASN A 169 7.74 11.94 -4.73
N GLN A 170 8.21 12.44 -3.58
CA GLN A 170 9.54 13.04 -3.44
C GLN A 170 10.49 12.16 -2.61
N THR A 171 10.07 10.96 -2.21
CA THR A 171 10.85 10.12 -1.26
C THR A 171 12.17 9.69 -1.90
N GLU A 172 12.14 9.28 -3.17
CA GLU A 172 13.31 8.90 -3.97
C GLU A 172 14.31 10.05 -4.07
N THR A 173 13.83 11.23 -4.50
CA THR A 173 14.69 12.41 -4.71
C THR A 173 15.37 12.82 -3.42
N ARG A 174 14.62 12.85 -2.32
CA ARG A 174 15.17 13.21 -1.00
C ARG A 174 16.11 12.15 -0.44
N LEU A 175 15.86 10.86 -0.70
CA LEU A 175 16.79 9.78 -0.33
C LEU A 175 18.14 9.94 -1.03
N VAL A 176 18.14 10.25 -2.32
CA VAL A 176 19.36 10.51 -3.09
C VAL A 176 20.08 11.77 -2.59
N GLU A 177 19.35 12.83 -2.25
CA GLU A 177 19.93 14.07 -1.73
C GLU A 177 20.56 13.90 -0.33
N GLU A 178 19.92 13.15 0.57
CA GLU A 178 20.36 13.03 1.97
C GLU A 178 21.38 11.91 2.19
N LEU A 179 21.18 10.75 1.57
CA LEU A 179 22.02 9.57 1.79
C LEU A 179 23.02 9.36 0.62
N GLY A 180 22.82 10.01 -0.53
CA GLY A 180 23.62 9.76 -1.73
C GLY A 180 23.22 8.47 -2.46
N GLU A 181 24.01 8.06 -3.46
CA GLU A 181 23.82 6.79 -4.16
C GLU A 181 24.26 5.61 -3.27
N HIS A 182 23.34 5.10 -2.46
CA HIS A 182 23.53 3.82 -1.78
C HIS A 182 23.03 2.68 -2.66
N SER A 183 23.98 1.88 -3.16
CA SER A 183 23.69 0.70 -3.99
C SER A 183 22.95 -0.42 -3.24
N ASP A 184 22.87 -0.34 -1.92
CA ASP A 184 22.23 -1.35 -1.07
C ASP A 184 20.83 -0.96 -0.59
N LEU A 185 20.32 0.23 -0.95
CA LEU A 185 18.95 0.65 -0.69
C LEU A 185 18.10 0.49 -1.96
N VAL A 186 17.04 -0.31 -1.89
CA VAL A 186 16.08 -0.50 -2.99
C VAL A 186 14.73 0.04 -2.56
N LEU A 187 14.09 0.83 -3.40
CA LEU A 187 12.74 1.35 -3.16
C LEU A 187 11.75 0.64 -4.09
N LEU A 188 10.66 0.12 -3.51
CA LEU A 188 9.58 -0.53 -4.25
C LEU A 188 8.27 0.21 -4.00
N ARG A 189 7.55 0.54 -5.07
CA ARG A 189 6.21 1.14 -5.01
C ARG A 189 5.13 0.12 -5.31
N LEU A 190 4.22 -0.07 -4.35
CA LEU A 190 3.03 -0.88 -4.55
C LEU A 190 2.12 -0.26 -5.62
N GLY A 191 1.39 -1.12 -6.32
CA GLY A 191 0.39 -0.68 -7.28
C GLY A 191 -0.70 0.18 -6.62
N PRO A 192 -1.40 1.03 -7.41
CA PRO A 192 -2.55 1.77 -6.90
C PRO A 192 -3.58 0.84 -6.24
N TYR A 193 -4.25 1.32 -5.18
CA TYR A 193 -5.32 0.59 -4.50
C TYR A 193 -4.93 -0.80 -3.99
N SER A 194 -3.68 -0.99 -3.58
CA SER A 194 -3.14 -2.28 -3.16
C SER A 194 -2.83 -2.42 -1.65
N PRO A 195 -3.70 -1.98 -0.71
CA PRO A 195 -3.36 -2.02 0.72
C PRO A 195 -3.35 -3.44 1.30
N MET A 196 -3.96 -4.43 0.63
CA MET A 196 -3.83 -5.85 1.01
C MET A 196 -2.38 -6.36 0.90
N LEU A 197 -1.56 -5.69 0.09
CA LEU A 197 -0.13 -5.96 -0.08
C LEU A 197 0.74 -5.13 0.89
N ASN A 198 0.12 -4.36 1.79
CA ASN A 198 0.79 -3.58 2.82
C ASN A 198 0.37 -4.09 4.23
N PRO A 199 1.20 -4.88 4.92
CA PRO A 199 0.87 -5.39 6.25
C PRO A 199 0.77 -4.28 7.32
N ILE A 200 1.31 -3.08 7.05
CA ILE A 200 1.22 -1.95 7.98
C ILE A 200 -0.21 -1.46 8.12
N GLU A 201 -1.03 -1.52 7.07
CA GLU A 201 -2.43 -1.09 7.12
C GLU A 201 -3.24 -1.86 8.17
N GLY A 202 -2.99 -3.17 8.27
CA GLY A 202 -3.56 -4.01 9.33
C GLY A 202 -3.06 -3.62 10.72
N CYS A 203 -1.76 -3.31 10.85
CA CYS A 203 -1.19 -2.83 12.12
C CYS A 203 -1.78 -1.48 12.54
N PHE A 204 -1.93 -0.55 11.60
CA PHE A 204 -2.56 0.75 11.81
C PHE A 204 -4.02 0.63 12.19
N SER A 205 -4.75 -0.33 11.64
CA SER A 205 -6.14 -0.59 12.01
C SER A 205 -6.26 -0.97 13.50
N VAL A 206 -5.40 -1.87 13.98
CA VAL A 206 -5.35 -2.26 15.40
C VAL A 206 -4.90 -1.09 16.29
N PHE A 207 -3.86 -0.37 15.88
CA PHE A 207 -3.36 0.80 16.60
C PHE A 207 -4.44 1.88 16.73
N LYS A 208 -5.11 2.25 15.63
CA LYS A 208 -6.21 3.23 15.62
C LYS A 208 -7.36 2.78 16.50
N ALA A 209 -7.70 1.49 16.54
CA ALA A 209 -8.73 0.98 17.43
C ALA A 209 -8.36 1.19 18.92
N LYS A 210 -7.09 0.96 19.29
CA LYS A 210 -6.59 1.22 20.65
C LYS A 210 -6.55 2.70 20.99
N VAL A 211 -6.08 3.55 20.08
CA VAL A 211 -6.11 5.01 20.22
C VAL A 211 -7.54 5.49 20.44
N LYS A 212 -8.50 5.03 19.63
CA LYS A 212 -9.92 5.39 19.79
C LYS A 212 -10.49 4.95 21.13
N ALA A 213 -10.11 3.76 21.63
CA ALA A 213 -10.54 3.30 22.94
C ALA A 213 -9.98 4.17 24.07
N PHE A 214 -8.70 4.57 23.98
CA PHE A 214 -8.07 5.49 24.92
C PHE A 214 -8.77 6.86 24.90
N LEU A 215 -9.00 7.42 23.72
CA LEU A 215 -9.68 8.71 23.52
C LEU A 215 -11.11 8.68 24.06
N ALA A 216 -11.82 7.56 23.91
CA ALA A 216 -13.16 7.38 24.46
C ALA A 216 -13.16 7.41 25.99
N ALA A 217 -12.18 6.76 26.64
CA ALA A 217 -12.03 6.78 28.09
C ALA A 217 -11.66 8.18 28.64
N HIS A 218 -10.90 8.96 27.87
CA HIS A 218 -10.40 10.28 28.27
C HIS A 218 -11.18 11.44 27.63
N ARG A 219 -12.43 11.22 27.23
CA ARG A 219 -13.26 12.19 26.49
C ARG A 219 -13.33 13.56 27.16
N GLN A 220 -13.32 13.63 28.50
CA GLN A 220 -13.39 14.90 29.22
C GLN A 220 -12.22 15.84 28.88
N ARG A 221 -11.01 15.28 28.70
CA ARG A 221 -9.80 16.03 28.32
C ARG A 221 -9.90 16.68 26.93
N MET A 222 -10.88 16.29 26.11
CA MET A 222 -11.09 16.91 24.78
C MET A 222 -11.75 18.29 24.85
N PHE A 223 -12.44 18.58 25.96
CA PHE A 223 -13.19 19.81 26.18
C PHE A 223 -12.60 20.70 27.27
N ASP A 224 -11.65 20.17 28.03
CA ASP A 224 -10.96 20.89 29.09
C ASP A 224 -9.61 21.41 28.58
N GLN A 225 -9.39 22.72 28.71
CA GLN A 225 -8.10 23.35 28.38
C GLN A 225 -7.08 23.12 29.50
N GLY A 226 -7.51 22.93 30.74
CA GLY A 226 -6.63 22.80 31.90
C GLY A 226 -5.60 23.95 31.97
N ALA A 227 -4.33 23.58 32.16
CA ALA A 227 -3.19 24.50 32.25
C ALA A 227 -2.54 24.87 30.89
N PHE A 228 -3.05 24.35 29.77
CA PHE A 228 -2.46 24.59 28.45
C PHE A 228 -2.83 25.98 27.90
N LEU A 229 -2.00 26.53 27.01
CA LEU A 229 -2.23 27.87 26.44
C LEU A 229 -3.42 27.90 25.49
N SER A 230 -3.78 26.76 24.90
CA SER A 230 -4.96 26.64 24.05
C SER A 230 -5.59 25.25 24.11
N LEU A 231 -6.88 25.17 23.78
CA LEU A 231 -7.55 23.89 23.54
C LEU A 231 -6.90 23.06 22.44
N THR A 232 -6.18 23.69 21.49
CA THR A 232 -5.47 22.95 20.43
C THR A 232 -4.28 22.18 21.01
N GLU A 233 -3.52 22.84 21.87
CA GLU A 233 -2.35 22.25 22.53
C GLU A 233 -2.75 21.09 23.45
N ALA A 234 -3.74 21.32 24.33
CA ALA A 234 -4.28 20.27 25.21
C ALA A 234 -4.73 19.01 24.43
N ARG A 235 -5.32 19.24 23.26
CA ARG A 235 -5.81 18.20 22.34
C ARG A 235 -4.70 17.46 21.61
N MET A 236 -3.62 18.15 21.21
CA MET A 236 -2.44 17.52 20.61
C MET A 236 -1.74 16.63 21.63
N THR A 237 -1.51 17.12 22.85
CA THR A 237 -0.94 16.31 23.94
C THR A 237 -1.79 15.08 24.24
N LEU A 238 -3.12 15.21 24.23
CA LEU A 238 -4.01 14.05 24.40
C LEU A 238 -3.84 13.00 23.28
N LEU A 239 -3.62 13.42 22.04
CA LEU A 239 -3.37 12.52 20.92
C LEU A 239 -2.00 11.84 21.01
N GLU A 240 -0.98 12.54 21.50
CA GLU A 240 0.34 11.98 21.78
C GLU A 240 0.28 10.95 22.92
N ASP A 241 -0.38 11.29 24.04
CA ASP A 241 -0.62 10.36 25.15
C ASP A 241 -1.34 9.09 24.67
N ALA A 242 -2.36 9.25 23.84
CA ALA A 242 -3.13 8.15 23.28
C ALA A 242 -2.25 7.24 22.41
N ALA A 243 -1.38 7.82 21.58
CA ALA A 243 -0.44 7.06 20.76
C ALA A 243 0.62 6.36 21.60
N ASN A 244 1.25 7.05 22.55
CA ASN A 244 2.27 6.48 23.43
C ASN A 244 1.71 5.33 24.29
N SER A 245 0.48 5.45 24.76
CA SER A 245 -0.21 4.38 25.49
C SER A 245 -0.56 3.20 24.57
N SER A 246 -0.87 3.48 23.30
CA SER A 246 -1.33 2.47 22.34
C SER A 246 -0.20 1.79 21.56
N ILE A 247 0.99 2.39 21.43
CA ILE A 247 2.06 1.91 20.53
C ILE A 247 2.49 0.47 20.85
N ARG A 248 2.42 0.07 22.13
CA ARG A 248 2.73 -1.28 22.61
C ARG A 248 1.83 -2.37 22.03
N CYS A 249 0.69 -2.02 21.43
CA CYS A 249 -0.15 -2.98 20.72
C CYS A 249 0.50 -3.51 19.44
N ILE A 250 1.43 -2.75 18.85
CA ILE A 250 2.25 -3.18 17.70
C ILE A 250 3.41 -4.01 18.24
N ASN A 251 3.13 -5.29 18.48
CA ASN A 251 4.13 -6.26 18.91
C ASN A 251 4.52 -7.19 17.74
N ARG A 252 5.60 -7.96 17.93
CA ARG A 252 6.10 -8.90 16.92
C ARG A 252 5.04 -9.87 16.43
N HIS A 253 4.17 -10.39 17.31
CA HIS A 253 3.13 -11.33 16.92
C HIS A 253 2.09 -10.70 16.00
N LEU A 254 1.67 -9.46 16.26
CA LEU A 254 0.76 -8.73 15.40
C LEU A 254 1.40 -8.51 14.01
N VAL A 255 2.63 -8.02 13.98
CA VAL A 255 3.36 -7.75 12.73
C VAL A 255 3.52 -9.03 11.91
N THR A 256 3.94 -10.14 12.53
CA THR A 256 4.04 -11.44 11.85
C THR A 256 2.69 -11.93 11.33
N SER A 257 1.61 -11.76 12.10
CA SER A 257 0.27 -12.13 11.64
C SER A 257 -0.18 -11.31 10.43
N MET A 258 0.08 -10.00 10.41
CA MET A 258 -0.26 -9.13 9.27
C MET A 258 0.60 -9.44 8.05
N ALA A 259 1.89 -9.73 8.24
CA ALA A 259 2.79 -10.15 7.18
C ALA A 259 2.32 -11.47 6.53
N LEU A 260 1.88 -12.45 7.33
CA LEU A 260 1.33 -13.71 6.81
C LEU A 260 0.03 -13.49 6.02
N HIS A 261 -0.83 -12.58 6.48
CA HIS A 261 -2.04 -12.20 5.74
C HIS A 261 -1.67 -11.58 4.37
N CYS A 262 -0.72 -10.66 4.35
CA CYS A 262 -0.19 -10.05 3.13
C CYS A 262 0.41 -11.09 2.17
N GLN A 263 1.12 -12.11 2.68
CA GLN A 263 1.68 -13.18 1.84
C GLN A 263 0.63 -14.01 1.12
N ARG A 264 -0.54 -14.24 1.75
CA ARG A 264 -1.66 -14.92 1.09
C ARG A 264 -2.21 -14.06 -0.06
N ALA A 265 -2.47 -12.78 0.21
CA ALA A 265 -2.90 -11.84 -0.81
C ALA A 265 -1.88 -11.71 -1.96
N LEU A 266 -0.58 -11.76 -1.66
CA LEU A 266 0.47 -11.79 -2.67
C LEU A 266 0.40 -13.05 -3.54
N ALA A 267 0.19 -14.23 -2.94
CA ALA A 267 0.06 -15.47 -3.69
C ALA A 267 -1.15 -15.44 -4.65
N ASP A 268 -2.27 -14.88 -4.19
CA ASP A 268 -3.48 -14.73 -5.00
C ASP A 268 -3.27 -13.69 -6.11
N ALA A 269 -2.59 -12.57 -5.80
CA ALA A 269 -2.21 -11.55 -6.78
C ALA A 269 -1.34 -12.13 -7.91
N LEU A 270 -0.35 -12.96 -7.57
CA LEU A 270 0.53 -13.61 -8.53
C LEU A 270 -0.19 -14.59 -9.45
N LYS A 271 -1.30 -15.18 -8.98
CA LYS A 271 -2.19 -16.03 -9.79
C LYS A 271 -3.22 -15.23 -10.59
N MET A 272 -3.26 -13.90 -10.44
CA MET A 272 -4.29 -13.03 -10.99
C MET A 272 -5.70 -13.41 -10.51
N GLU A 273 -5.79 -13.90 -9.27
CA GLU A 273 -7.07 -14.20 -8.61
C GLU A 273 -7.65 -12.92 -7.98
N ASP A 274 -8.98 -12.84 -7.89
CA ASP A 274 -9.66 -11.71 -7.25
C ASP A 274 -9.40 -11.71 -5.74
N ILE A 275 -8.86 -10.60 -5.23
CA ILE A 275 -8.55 -10.42 -3.81
C ILE A 275 -9.64 -9.56 -3.16
N GLN A 276 -10.23 -10.06 -2.07
CA GLN A 276 -11.24 -9.29 -1.35
C GLN A 276 -10.63 -8.16 -0.51
N TYR A 277 -11.21 -6.98 -0.65
CA TYR A 277 -10.86 -5.80 0.14
C TYR A 277 -11.72 -5.72 1.40
N GLY A 278 -11.09 -5.80 2.57
CA GLY A 278 -11.73 -5.58 3.87
C GLY A 278 -12.62 -6.73 4.34
N THR A 279 -12.39 -7.19 5.57
CA THR A 279 -13.37 -7.94 6.36
C THR A 279 -13.83 -7.08 7.53
#